data_AF-A0A2T0YJC1-F1
#
_entry.id   AF-A0A2T0YJC1-F1
#
_cell.length_a   1.000
_cell.length_b   1.000
_cell.length_c   1.000
_cell.angle_alpha   90.00
_cell.angle_beta   90.00
_cell.angle_gamma   90.00
#
_symmetry.space_group_name_H-M   'P 1'
#
loop_
_entity.id
_entity.type
_entity.pdbx_description
1 polymer ?
#
loop_
_entity_poly.entity_id
_entity_poly.type
_entity_poly.pdbx_seq_one_letter_code
_entity_poly.pdbx_strand_id
1 'polypeptide(L)'
;MTETLSGNDDQAIQILVLQPGVNRLTDAHLGEITDLVSAQVSFTWRGDPGTLTITTYKDSPSVAKLNGDVELQVMLRDPRREIDHQWRQVVNARFVVDLDSEDRADEANTITFTCPNSATLLNKTKIHRSTGAARLNNDYDRAKSDYQEAQREYERPLKAFGEQARALQRLHRFPRVGTYAYFGVAWLNRSREIRRGALASNAARNGKLYWWNGGKWRALSDARWPVMKSELRELGVEVARNRRRMDAARRRYQRAERAQRETSRDGVRRFYNATPGRALSELWIEEVRRQRDEYQVTMHHDAMNLLGVRRSWTNTHDSNGQWWPLSTRSDFEVPLGGGLLDAILDLEERGKLDWQMRGRTLDLTRPRKLEVDQSTRVNLLLGRPITEAPDRGSRMEHFSVACVVGGDGYSRMIPYNVPVETAWGRFVGTIREPESVDVASARDLTYAARRAGSARFRRESTLSLTIGQADPIPMIDFQPGHWIGVWDHEGERTRRQVDSIVLSWAPDAPMTAVVTLDTRFRRREISFAKTMSKTLGGVDHMQGHIPLNPALEPPVRFDVPGFAPPIVEIQSTVQFDPLEGRPWIALSALWEDVGIPEPTDPTVDEDELLDETPDDPDGID
;
A
#
# COMPACT_ATOMS: atom_id res chain seq x y z
N MET A 1 42.91 12.40 -18.40
CA MET A 1 42.44 12.26 -17.02
C MET A 1 41.12 12.97 -16.97
N THR A 2 40.04 12.24 -16.72
CA THR A 2 38.67 12.78 -16.61
C THR A 2 38.63 13.72 -15.40
N GLU A 3 38.23 14.97 -15.62
CA GLU A 3 37.99 15.95 -14.56
C GLU A 3 36.83 15.45 -13.71
N THR A 4 37.20 14.80 -12.62
CA THR A 4 36.27 14.28 -11.62
C THR A 4 35.73 15.46 -10.83
N LEU A 5 34.42 15.49 -10.61
CA LEU A 5 33.76 16.46 -9.72
C LEU A 5 34.10 16.15 -8.25
N SER A 6 35.30 16.55 -7.80
CA SER A 6 35.71 16.47 -6.40
C SER A 6 35.20 17.69 -5.63
N GLY A 7 34.57 17.48 -4.47
CA GLY A 7 34.41 18.56 -3.49
C GLY A 7 35.75 18.94 -2.84
N ASN A 8 35.76 20.01 -2.05
CA ASN A 8 36.95 20.47 -1.30
C ASN A 8 37.55 19.40 -0.35
N ASP A 9 36.75 18.42 0.03
CA ASP A 9 37.17 17.21 0.73
C ASP A 9 37.02 16.02 -0.22
N ASP A 10 37.92 15.03 -0.17
CA ASP A 10 38.11 13.86 -1.07
C ASP A 10 36.90 12.99 -1.47
N GLN A 11 35.67 13.40 -1.17
CA GLN A 11 34.42 12.79 -1.61
C GLN A 11 33.87 13.47 -2.86
N ALA A 12 33.42 12.65 -3.78
CA ALA A 12 33.05 13.08 -5.12
C ALA A 12 31.80 12.33 -5.60
N ILE A 13 30.97 13.03 -6.37
CA ILE A 13 29.84 12.46 -7.10
C ILE A 13 30.22 12.43 -8.57
N GLN A 14 30.10 11.29 -9.21
CA GLN A 14 30.26 11.15 -10.66
C GLN A 14 28.90 10.86 -11.29
N ILE A 15 28.54 11.65 -12.30
CA ILE A 15 27.28 11.47 -13.04
C ILE A 15 27.62 11.03 -14.46
N LEU A 16 27.34 9.76 -14.74
CA LEU A 16 27.54 9.16 -16.04
C LEU A 16 26.28 9.31 -16.89
N VAL A 17 26.45 9.79 -18.12
CA VAL A 17 25.40 9.80 -19.15
C VAL A 17 25.44 8.47 -19.89
N LEU A 18 24.29 7.83 -19.96
CA LEU A 18 24.09 6.53 -20.56
C LEU A 18 23.03 6.60 -21.63
N GLN A 19 23.29 5.94 -22.76
CA GLN A 19 22.23 5.69 -23.73
C GLN A 19 21.48 4.43 -23.31
N PRO A 20 20.16 4.51 -23.02
CA PRO A 20 19.38 3.35 -22.64
C PRO A 20 19.40 2.33 -23.79
N GLY A 21 19.95 1.15 -23.52
CA GLY A 21 19.93 0.04 -24.46
C GLY A 21 18.51 -0.52 -24.57
N VAL A 22 17.71 -0.03 -25.52
CA VAL A 22 16.35 -0.57 -25.76
C VAL A 22 16.39 -2.08 -26.09
N ASN A 23 17.53 -2.59 -26.60
CA ASN A 23 17.76 -4.00 -26.96
C ASN A 23 19.17 -4.54 -26.65
N ARG A 24 20.00 -3.83 -25.85
CA ARG A 24 21.39 -4.25 -25.55
C ARG A 24 21.54 -4.65 -24.08
N LEU A 25 22.32 -5.71 -23.83
CA LEU A 25 22.66 -6.17 -22.47
C LEU A 25 23.58 -5.20 -21.70
N THR A 26 24.21 -4.27 -22.42
CA THR A 26 25.14 -3.28 -21.88
C THR A 26 24.75 -1.90 -22.36
N ASP A 27 24.66 -0.95 -21.43
CA ASP A 27 24.44 0.46 -21.76
C ASP A 27 25.66 1.02 -22.49
N ALA A 28 25.42 1.89 -23.47
CA ALA A 28 26.51 2.64 -24.09
C ALA A 28 26.82 3.84 -23.19
N HIS A 29 28.06 3.94 -22.72
CA HIS A 29 28.52 5.10 -21.99
C HIS A 29 28.73 6.26 -22.98
N LEU A 30 27.92 7.31 -22.84
CA LEU A 30 27.99 8.51 -23.69
C LEU A 30 28.97 9.56 -23.14
N GLY A 31 29.46 9.36 -21.92
CA GLY A 31 30.42 10.23 -21.24
C GLY A 31 29.91 10.68 -19.88
N GLU A 32 30.64 11.62 -19.28
CA GLU A 32 30.37 12.18 -17.95
C GLU A 32 29.89 13.64 -18.05
N ILE A 33 29.12 14.08 -17.04
CA ILE A 33 28.80 15.49 -16.82
C ILE A 33 29.92 16.09 -15.96
N THR A 34 30.65 17.07 -16.51
CA THR A 34 31.85 17.66 -15.87
C THR A 34 31.64 19.09 -15.39
N ASP A 35 30.60 19.79 -15.87
CA ASP A 35 30.41 21.22 -15.60
C ASP A 35 29.16 21.46 -14.73
N LEU A 36 29.11 20.78 -13.58
CA LEU A 36 28.00 20.94 -12.63
C LEU A 36 28.23 22.16 -11.73
N VAL A 37 27.19 22.99 -11.62
CA VAL A 37 27.08 24.04 -10.60
C VAL A 37 26.65 23.42 -9.27
N SER A 38 25.70 22.48 -9.31
CA SER A 38 25.26 21.74 -8.14
C SER A 38 24.58 20.43 -8.54
N ALA A 39 24.57 19.46 -7.63
CA ALA A 39 23.83 18.22 -7.77
C ALA A 39 23.20 17.82 -6.43
N GLN A 40 21.94 17.43 -6.48
CA GLN A 40 21.22 16.89 -5.34
C GLN A 40 20.56 15.58 -5.73
N VAL A 41 20.78 14.52 -4.94
CA VAL A 41 20.18 13.21 -5.18
C VAL A 41 19.46 12.70 -3.93
N SER A 42 18.21 12.32 -4.08
CA SER A 42 17.38 11.78 -3.01
C SER A 42 17.22 10.26 -3.15
N PHE A 43 17.29 9.57 -2.02
CA PHE A 43 17.05 8.14 -1.87
C PHE A 43 16.07 7.92 -0.74
N THR A 44 15.14 7.00 -0.94
CA THR A 44 14.03 6.73 -0.02
C THR A 44 13.94 5.23 0.24
N TRP A 45 13.44 4.88 1.43
CA TRP A 45 13.29 3.50 1.85
C TRP A 45 12.00 2.87 1.34
N ARG A 46 10.91 3.66 1.21
CA ARG A 46 9.58 3.16 0.80
C ARG A 46 8.78 4.20 0.03
N GLY A 47 8.05 3.74 -0.96
CA GLY A 47 6.89 4.45 -1.50
C GLY A 47 7.16 5.34 -2.71
N ASP A 48 8.27 6.08 -2.74
CA ASP A 48 8.50 7.06 -3.81
C ASP A 48 9.89 6.88 -4.43
N PRO A 49 10.01 6.75 -5.77
CA PRO A 49 11.29 6.78 -6.43
C PRO A 49 12.05 8.06 -6.10
N GLY A 50 13.36 7.95 -5.85
CA GLY A 50 14.22 9.11 -5.64
C GLY A 50 14.27 10.05 -6.84
N THR A 51 14.81 11.23 -6.63
CA THR A 51 14.99 12.27 -7.65
C THR A 51 16.45 12.70 -7.71
N LEU A 52 16.91 13.05 -8.91
CA LEU A 52 18.20 13.69 -9.13
C LEU A 52 17.93 15.08 -9.70
N THR A 53 18.37 16.12 -9.00
CA THR A 53 18.33 17.49 -9.48
C THR A 53 19.77 17.92 -9.78
N ILE A 54 20.03 18.33 -11.02
CA ILE A 54 21.35 18.83 -11.43
C ILE A 54 21.22 20.23 -11.99
N THR A 55 22.16 21.10 -11.66
CA THR A 55 22.26 22.44 -12.24
C THR A 55 23.59 22.56 -12.98
N THR A 56 23.54 23.02 -14.23
CA THR A 56 24.71 23.21 -15.10
C THR A 56 24.59 24.52 -15.86
N TYR A 57 25.67 24.97 -16.51
CA TYR A 57 25.65 26.17 -17.34
C TYR A 57 24.97 25.91 -18.69
N LYS A 58 24.19 26.85 -19.22
CA LYS A 58 23.47 26.64 -20.51
C LYS A 58 24.43 26.38 -21.67
N ASP A 59 25.61 27.00 -21.64
CA ASP A 59 26.65 26.85 -22.68
C ASP A 59 27.59 25.64 -22.45
N SER A 60 27.34 24.82 -21.42
CA SER A 60 28.20 23.67 -21.12
C SER A 60 28.07 22.57 -22.20
N PRO A 61 29.20 21.95 -22.61
CA PRO A 61 29.19 20.71 -23.39
C PRO A 61 28.36 19.58 -22.78
N SER A 62 28.15 19.60 -21.46
CA SER A 62 27.34 18.61 -20.75
C SER A 62 25.85 18.73 -21.09
N VAL A 63 25.32 19.94 -21.34
CA VAL A 63 23.92 20.15 -21.76
C VAL A 63 23.65 19.46 -23.10
N ALA A 64 24.58 19.54 -24.04
CA ALA A 64 24.45 18.85 -25.32
C ALA A 64 24.33 17.32 -25.18
N LYS A 65 24.90 16.72 -24.10
CA LYS A 65 24.78 15.28 -23.80
C LYS A 65 23.45 14.93 -23.12
N LEU A 66 22.80 15.90 -22.50
CA LEU A 66 21.49 15.74 -21.84
C LEU A 66 20.32 15.86 -22.82
N ASN A 67 20.58 16.39 -24.02
CA ASN A 67 19.59 16.45 -25.09
C ASN A 67 19.32 15.07 -25.69
N GLY A 68 18.16 14.48 -25.37
CA GLY A 68 17.65 13.23 -25.95
C GLY A 68 17.18 12.24 -24.89
N ASP A 69 16.80 11.03 -25.34
CA ASP A 69 16.44 9.91 -24.46
C ASP A 69 17.69 9.33 -23.79
N VAL A 70 18.17 9.99 -22.74
CA VAL A 70 19.34 9.57 -21.97
C VAL A 70 18.99 9.22 -20.52
N GLU A 71 19.77 8.32 -19.93
CA GLU A 71 19.71 8.01 -18.50
C GLU A 71 20.97 8.51 -17.80
N LEU A 72 20.80 8.94 -16.56
CA LEU A 72 21.87 9.33 -15.67
C LEU A 72 22.12 8.23 -14.65
N GLN A 73 23.39 7.87 -14.46
CA GLN A 73 23.84 6.99 -13.40
C GLN A 73 24.72 7.75 -12.43
N VAL A 74 24.33 7.76 -11.16
CA VAL A 74 25.10 8.38 -10.09
C VAL A 74 26.04 7.34 -9.46
N MET A 75 27.31 7.71 -9.38
CA MET A 75 28.36 6.95 -8.69
C MET A 75 28.93 7.78 -7.55
N LEU A 76 29.23 7.13 -6.44
CA LEU A 76 29.85 7.77 -5.28
C LEU A 76 31.28 7.29 -5.10
N ARG A 77 32.17 8.21 -4.76
CA ARG A 77 33.57 7.90 -4.41
C ARG A 77 33.68 7.41 -2.96
N ASP A 78 34.31 6.26 -2.76
CA ASP A 78 34.76 5.74 -1.48
C ASP A 78 36.27 6.00 -1.35
N PRO A 79 36.69 7.09 -0.68
CA PRO A 79 38.12 7.47 -0.59
C PRO A 79 38.96 6.47 0.20
N ARG A 80 38.33 5.49 0.87
CA ARG A 80 38.99 4.46 1.67
C ARG A 80 39.45 3.25 0.85
N ARG A 81 39.11 3.19 -0.44
CA ARG A 81 39.45 2.08 -1.35
C ARG A 81 40.62 2.43 -2.26
N GLU A 82 41.26 1.41 -2.80
CA GLU A 82 42.27 1.56 -3.87
C GLU A 82 41.67 2.27 -5.09
N ILE A 83 42.53 2.99 -5.83
CA ILE A 83 42.14 3.92 -6.91
C ILE A 83 41.22 3.26 -7.96
N ASP A 84 41.44 1.99 -8.29
CA ASP A 84 40.65 1.26 -9.30
C ASP A 84 39.24 0.86 -8.82
N HIS A 85 38.97 0.96 -7.52
CA HIS A 85 37.70 0.58 -6.89
C HIS A 85 37.07 1.70 -6.06
N GLN A 86 37.58 2.93 -6.22
CA GLN A 86 37.08 4.09 -5.51
C GLN A 86 35.65 4.45 -5.91
N TRP A 87 35.21 4.16 -7.14
CA TRP A 87 33.86 4.48 -7.60
C TRP A 87 32.89 3.34 -7.40
N ARG A 88 31.80 3.60 -6.69
CA ARG A 88 30.77 2.60 -6.41
C ARG A 88 29.46 3.00 -7.05
N GLN A 89 28.90 2.09 -7.85
CA GLN A 89 27.51 2.19 -8.26
C GLN A 89 26.62 1.96 -7.06
N VAL A 90 25.73 2.91 -6.82
CA VAL A 90 24.77 2.88 -5.73
C VAL A 90 23.45 2.25 -6.23
N VAL A 91 22.74 1.54 -5.35
CA VAL A 91 21.38 1.04 -5.65
C VAL A 91 20.40 2.20 -5.77
N ASN A 92 19.36 2.04 -6.59
CA ASN A 92 18.37 3.09 -6.87
C ASN A 92 18.98 4.39 -7.43
N ALA A 93 20.19 4.37 -7.97
CA ALA A 93 20.93 5.56 -8.41
C ALA A 93 20.91 5.76 -9.94
N ARG A 94 19.78 5.45 -10.57
CA ARG A 94 19.54 5.69 -12.00
C ARG A 94 18.34 6.58 -12.20
N PHE A 95 18.47 7.54 -13.11
CA PHE A 95 17.49 8.58 -13.34
C PHE A 95 17.28 8.79 -14.84
N VAL A 96 16.08 9.22 -15.21
CA VAL A 96 15.71 9.52 -16.59
C VAL A 96 15.69 11.03 -16.74
N VAL A 97 16.31 11.56 -17.80
CA VAL A 97 16.22 12.99 -18.09
C VAL A 97 14.84 13.27 -18.69
N ASP A 98 14.08 14.13 -18.02
CA ASP A 98 12.82 14.66 -18.55
C ASP A 98 13.09 16.07 -19.08
N LEU A 99 12.76 16.32 -20.34
CA LEU A 99 13.17 17.54 -21.06
C LEU A 99 12.27 18.76 -20.76
N ASP A 100 11.22 18.58 -19.94
CA ASP A 100 10.12 19.54 -19.80
C ASP A 100 10.37 20.67 -18.77
N SER A 101 11.55 20.79 -18.15
CA SER A 101 11.84 21.86 -17.16
C SER A 101 12.69 23.02 -17.71
N GLU A 102 12.50 23.41 -18.97
CA GLU A 102 13.06 24.65 -19.51
C GLU A 102 12.32 25.87 -18.94
N ASP A 103 12.83 26.46 -17.86
CA ASP A 103 12.50 27.85 -17.53
C ASP A 103 13.33 28.78 -18.43
N ARG A 104 12.80 29.01 -19.64
CA ARG A 104 13.41 29.89 -20.65
C ARG A 104 13.32 31.38 -20.28
N ALA A 105 12.68 31.74 -19.17
CA ALA A 105 12.45 33.14 -18.80
C ALA A 105 13.56 33.78 -17.95
N ASP A 106 14.48 33.00 -17.36
CA ASP A 106 15.50 33.52 -16.46
C ASP A 106 16.80 33.96 -17.18
N GLU A 107 17.27 35.18 -16.84
CA GLU A 107 18.52 35.79 -17.33
C GLU A 107 19.79 35.04 -16.89
N ALA A 108 19.70 34.14 -15.90
CA ALA A 108 20.85 33.38 -15.41
C ALA A 108 21.37 32.38 -16.47
N ASN A 109 22.70 32.27 -16.63
CA ASN A 109 23.35 31.30 -17.53
C ASN A 109 23.35 29.86 -16.96
N THR A 110 22.30 29.46 -16.25
CA THR A 110 22.19 28.15 -15.62
C THR A 110 20.89 27.46 -16.02
N ILE A 111 20.92 26.14 -16.12
CA ILE A 111 19.77 25.28 -16.37
C ILE A 111 19.73 24.18 -15.32
N THR A 112 18.54 23.95 -14.76
CA THR A 112 18.30 22.91 -13.76
C THR A 112 17.44 21.80 -14.37
N PHE A 113 17.92 20.57 -14.29
CA PHE A 113 17.18 19.38 -14.69
C PHE A 113 16.71 18.63 -13.45
N THR A 114 15.43 18.27 -13.41
CA THR A 114 14.88 17.36 -12.39
C THR A 114 14.58 16.01 -13.02
N CYS A 115 15.40 15.02 -12.69
CA CYS A 115 15.38 13.70 -13.28
C CYS A 115 14.73 12.69 -12.31
N PRO A 116 13.55 12.12 -12.62
CA PRO A 116 12.96 11.06 -11.81
C PRO A 116 13.76 9.77 -11.87
N ASN A 117 13.66 8.93 -10.84
CA ASN A 117 14.28 7.60 -10.84
C ASN A 117 13.84 6.75 -12.04
N SER A 118 14.72 5.90 -12.56
CA SER A 118 14.39 4.97 -13.65
C SER A 118 13.32 3.94 -13.26
N ALA A 119 13.09 3.70 -11.96
CA ALA A 119 11.94 2.91 -11.50
C ALA A 119 10.60 3.47 -11.99
N THR A 120 10.48 4.78 -12.25
CA THR A 120 9.28 5.40 -12.80
C THR A 120 8.93 4.90 -14.21
N LEU A 121 9.89 4.34 -14.96
CA LEU A 121 9.62 3.69 -16.24
C LEU A 121 8.65 2.52 -16.09
N LEU A 122 8.61 1.87 -14.93
CA LEU A 122 7.65 0.80 -14.64
C LEU A 122 6.20 1.32 -14.56
N ASN A 123 5.97 2.63 -14.38
CA ASN A 123 4.63 3.22 -14.49
C ASN A 123 4.14 3.38 -15.93
N LYS A 124 5.06 3.39 -16.90
CA LYS A 124 4.70 3.32 -18.33
C LYS A 124 4.17 1.94 -18.71
N THR A 125 4.57 0.89 -17.97
CA THR A 125 3.97 -0.43 -18.09
C THR A 125 2.59 -0.47 -17.42
N LYS A 126 1.55 -0.59 -18.25
CA LYS A 126 0.17 -0.62 -17.79
C LYS A 126 -0.32 -2.05 -17.59
N ILE A 127 -1.11 -2.25 -16.54
CA ILE A 127 -1.66 -3.57 -16.24
C ILE A 127 -2.91 -3.81 -17.07
N HIS A 128 -2.87 -4.86 -17.87
CA HIS A 128 -3.94 -5.20 -18.81
C HIS A 128 -4.77 -6.39 -18.35
N ARG A 129 -5.89 -6.59 -19.06
CA ARG A 129 -6.75 -7.76 -18.88
C ARG A 129 -5.96 -9.02 -19.25
N SER A 130 -6.08 -10.07 -18.45
CA SER A 130 -5.42 -11.34 -18.76
C SER A 130 -5.91 -11.92 -20.09
N THR A 131 -5.02 -12.55 -20.84
CA THR A 131 -5.35 -13.19 -22.11
C THR A 131 -6.37 -14.31 -21.88
N GLY A 132 -7.55 -14.20 -22.51
CA GLY A 132 -8.66 -15.14 -22.30
C GLY A 132 -9.60 -14.78 -21.14
N ALA A 133 -9.40 -13.63 -20.47
CA ALA A 133 -10.30 -13.12 -19.44
C ALA A 133 -11.76 -13.05 -19.91
N ALA A 134 -12.01 -12.62 -21.16
CA ALA A 134 -13.36 -12.58 -21.73
C ALA A 134 -14.04 -13.96 -21.75
N ARG A 135 -13.29 -15.01 -22.14
CA ARG A 135 -13.80 -16.38 -22.15
C ARG A 135 -14.11 -16.86 -20.74
N LEU A 136 -13.19 -16.65 -19.80
CA LEU A 136 -13.36 -17.07 -18.41
C LEU A 136 -14.50 -16.33 -17.71
N ASN A 137 -14.66 -15.03 -18.01
CA ASN A 137 -15.77 -14.22 -17.53
C ASN A 137 -17.11 -14.74 -18.08
N ASN A 138 -17.18 -15.04 -19.38
CA ASN A 138 -18.37 -15.62 -19.99
C ASN A 138 -18.71 -17.00 -19.40
N ASP A 139 -17.69 -17.85 -19.17
CA ASP A 139 -17.87 -19.18 -18.55
C ASP A 139 -18.38 -19.05 -17.11
N TYR A 140 -17.92 -18.06 -16.35
CA TYR A 140 -18.44 -17.73 -15.02
C TYR A 140 -19.89 -17.24 -15.07
N ASP A 141 -20.21 -16.27 -15.92
CA ASP A 141 -21.57 -15.71 -15.99
C ASP A 141 -22.58 -16.77 -16.42
N ARG A 142 -22.19 -17.65 -17.36
CA ARG A 142 -22.98 -18.84 -17.72
C ARG A 142 -23.17 -19.78 -16.54
N ALA A 143 -22.08 -20.15 -15.84
CA ALA A 143 -22.17 -21.05 -14.69
C ALA A 143 -22.99 -20.47 -13.53
N LYS A 144 -22.96 -19.14 -13.33
CA LYS A 144 -23.78 -18.42 -12.35
C LYS A 144 -25.26 -18.46 -12.73
N SER A 145 -25.58 -18.19 -14.00
CA SER A 145 -26.95 -18.30 -14.52
C SER A 145 -27.51 -19.72 -14.37
N ASP A 146 -26.73 -20.74 -14.77
CA ASP A 146 -27.10 -22.15 -14.63
C ASP A 146 -27.40 -22.52 -13.17
N TYR A 147 -26.59 -22.01 -12.23
CA TYR A 147 -26.81 -22.25 -10.80
C TYR A 147 -28.08 -21.57 -10.28
N GLN A 148 -28.32 -20.31 -10.65
CA GLN A 148 -29.53 -19.57 -10.27
C GLN A 148 -30.80 -20.17 -10.87
N GLU A 149 -30.74 -20.69 -12.09
CA GLU A 149 -31.83 -21.43 -12.71
C GLU A 149 -32.08 -22.75 -11.98
N ALA A 150 -31.04 -23.56 -11.76
CA ALA A 150 -31.17 -24.82 -11.03
C ALA A 150 -31.67 -24.64 -9.58
N GLN A 151 -31.32 -23.51 -8.95
CA GLN A 151 -31.85 -23.14 -7.64
C GLN A 151 -33.36 -22.84 -7.71
N ARG A 152 -33.80 -22.04 -8.69
CA ARG A 152 -35.23 -21.76 -8.92
C ARG A 152 -36.03 -23.03 -9.23
N GLU A 153 -35.48 -23.93 -10.05
CA GLU A 153 -36.06 -25.24 -10.35
C GLU A 153 -36.14 -26.16 -9.12
N TYR A 154 -35.23 -26.01 -8.16
CA TYR A 154 -35.25 -26.77 -6.91
C TYR A 154 -36.26 -26.19 -5.89
N GLU A 155 -36.36 -24.87 -5.78
CA GLU A 155 -37.23 -24.19 -4.80
C GLU A 155 -38.72 -24.42 -5.07
N ARG A 156 -39.14 -24.44 -6.36
CA ARG A 156 -40.54 -24.68 -6.76
C ARG A 156 -41.11 -26.03 -6.24
N PRO A 157 -40.53 -27.20 -6.57
CA PRO A 157 -41.02 -28.48 -6.09
C PRO A 157 -40.74 -28.66 -4.60
N LEU A 158 -39.71 -28.02 -4.02
CA LEU A 158 -39.47 -28.07 -2.58
C LEU A 158 -40.62 -27.41 -1.80
N LYS A 159 -41.10 -26.26 -2.29
CA LYS A 159 -42.26 -25.57 -1.71
C LYS A 159 -43.52 -26.43 -1.82
N ALA A 160 -43.81 -26.97 -3.01
CA ALA A 160 -44.95 -27.87 -3.25
C ALA A 160 -44.89 -29.13 -2.37
N PHE A 161 -43.71 -29.77 -2.26
CA PHE A 161 -43.48 -30.91 -1.39
C PHE A 161 -43.72 -30.56 0.08
N GLY A 162 -43.25 -29.40 0.54
CA GLY A 162 -43.49 -28.91 1.90
C GLY A 162 -44.96 -28.65 2.20
N GLU A 163 -45.70 -28.05 1.27
CA GLU A 163 -47.15 -27.79 1.39
C GLU A 163 -47.95 -29.11 1.47
N GLN A 164 -47.68 -30.05 0.58
CA GLN A 164 -48.32 -31.37 0.57
C GLN A 164 -47.95 -32.20 1.80
N ALA A 165 -46.68 -32.17 2.22
CA ALA A 165 -46.25 -32.87 3.42
C ALA A 165 -46.88 -32.28 4.68
N ARG A 166 -47.09 -30.96 4.75
CA ARG A 166 -47.86 -30.31 5.84
C ARG A 166 -49.33 -30.68 5.81
N ALA A 167 -49.95 -30.82 4.63
CA ALA A 167 -51.31 -31.32 4.50
C ALA A 167 -51.42 -32.75 5.04
N LEU A 168 -50.47 -33.61 4.69
CA LEU A 168 -50.40 -34.99 5.17
C LEU A 168 -50.14 -35.08 6.69
N GLN A 169 -49.26 -34.23 7.23
CA GLN A 169 -49.03 -34.14 8.69
C GLN A 169 -50.30 -33.74 9.45
N ARG A 170 -51.05 -32.75 8.94
CA ARG A 170 -52.35 -32.35 9.53
C ARG A 170 -53.34 -33.50 9.56
N LEU A 171 -53.48 -34.22 8.44
CA LEU A 171 -54.41 -35.34 8.31
C LEU A 171 -54.08 -36.48 9.28
N HIS A 172 -52.78 -36.78 9.47
CA HIS A 172 -52.30 -37.83 10.36
C HIS A 172 -52.11 -37.39 11.82
N ARG A 173 -52.42 -36.14 12.17
CA ARG A 173 -52.14 -35.54 13.48
C ARG A 173 -50.66 -35.67 13.89
N PHE A 174 -49.76 -35.68 12.90
CA PHE A 174 -48.34 -35.62 13.18
C PHE A 174 -47.99 -34.19 13.61
N PRO A 175 -47.16 -34.03 14.66
CA PRO A 175 -46.68 -32.71 15.03
C PRO A 175 -45.88 -32.09 13.87
N ARG A 176 -46.06 -30.78 13.63
CA ARG A 176 -45.43 -30.01 12.53
C ARG A 176 -43.94 -29.81 12.79
N VAL A 177 -43.15 -30.74 12.31
CA VAL A 177 -41.81 -30.92 12.87
C VAL A 177 -40.68 -30.93 11.83
N GLY A 178 -41.02 -30.99 10.54
CA GLY A 178 -40.05 -30.90 9.44
C GLY A 178 -40.37 -31.87 8.31
N THR A 179 -39.92 -31.54 7.10
CA THR A 179 -40.17 -32.31 5.87
C THR A 179 -38.89 -32.36 5.05
N TYR A 180 -38.46 -33.57 4.67
CA TYR A 180 -37.17 -33.79 4.01
C TYR A 180 -37.32 -34.59 2.71
N ALA A 181 -36.62 -34.21 1.65
CA ALA A 181 -36.53 -35.00 0.43
C ALA A 181 -35.05 -35.26 0.12
N TYR A 182 -34.70 -36.52 -0.14
CA TYR A 182 -33.31 -36.94 -0.29
C TYR A 182 -33.15 -38.14 -1.22
N PHE A 183 -31.90 -38.42 -1.60
CA PHE A 183 -31.54 -39.55 -2.44
C PHE A 183 -30.64 -40.52 -1.66
N GLY A 184 -31.14 -41.73 -1.38
CA GLY A 184 -30.33 -42.82 -0.80
C GLY A 184 -30.44 -42.96 0.72
N VAL A 185 -30.36 -44.20 1.22
CA VAL A 185 -30.76 -44.58 2.60
C VAL A 185 -29.83 -44.05 3.70
N ALA A 186 -28.57 -43.71 3.37
CA ALA A 186 -27.52 -43.40 4.36
C ALA A 186 -27.76 -42.11 5.17
N TRP A 187 -28.50 -41.14 4.62
CA TRP A 187 -28.75 -39.86 5.30
C TRP A 187 -29.78 -39.97 6.44
N LEU A 188 -30.73 -40.90 6.33
CA LEU A 188 -31.80 -41.11 7.32
C LEU A 188 -31.27 -41.35 8.75
N ASN A 189 -30.11 -41.99 8.89
CA ASN A 189 -29.57 -42.39 10.20
C ASN A 189 -28.54 -41.42 10.79
N ARG A 190 -28.15 -40.35 10.09
CA ARG A 190 -27.02 -39.48 10.50
C ARG A 190 -27.40 -38.12 11.08
N SER A 191 -28.66 -37.69 10.95
CA SER A 191 -29.10 -36.39 11.50
C SER A 191 -29.46 -36.53 12.99
N ARG A 192 -28.72 -35.84 13.87
CA ARG A 192 -28.92 -35.85 15.33
C ARG A 192 -30.12 -35.00 15.81
N GLU A 193 -30.76 -34.24 14.92
CA GLU A 193 -31.84 -33.30 15.25
C GLU A 193 -33.17 -33.60 14.55
N ILE A 194 -33.48 -34.89 14.32
CA ILE A 194 -34.78 -35.27 13.76
C ILE A 194 -35.80 -35.38 14.89
N ARG A 195 -36.72 -34.43 14.94
CA ARG A 195 -37.82 -34.43 15.90
C ARG A 195 -38.94 -35.40 15.45
N ARG A 196 -39.67 -35.99 16.40
CA ARG A 196 -40.78 -36.95 16.16
C ARG A 196 -41.87 -36.32 15.27
N GLY A 197 -42.33 -37.04 14.24
CA GLY A 197 -43.35 -36.56 13.28
C GLY A 197 -42.77 -35.98 11.99
N ALA A 198 -41.45 -35.89 11.86
CA ALA A 198 -40.80 -35.54 10.60
C ALA A 198 -41.15 -36.52 9.48
N LEU A 199 -41.40 -36.00 8.28
CA LEU A 199 -41.63 -36.80 7.07
C LEU A 199 -40.41 -36.75 6.17
N ALA A 200 -40.13 -37.86 5.47
CA ALA A 200 -39.09 -37.88 4.47
C ALA A 200 -39.43 -38.74 3.24
N SER A 201 -39.03 -38.28 2.05
CA SER A 201 -39.13 -39.05 0.80
C SER A 201 -37.76 -39.52 0.33
N ASN A 202 -37.67 -40.79 -0.08
CA ASN A 202 -36.44 -41.39 -0.62
C ASN A 202 -36.52 -41.59 -2.14
N ALA A 203 -35.86 -40.71 -2.88
CA ALA A 203 -35.86 -40.78 -4.34
C ALA A 203 -35.17 -42.04 -4.91
N ALA A 204 -34.19 -42.60 -4.21
CA ALA A 204 -33.51 -43.84 -4.65
C ALA A 204 -34.41 -45.08 -4.54
N ARG A 205 -35.53 -44.97 -3.82
CA ARG A 205 -36.52 -46.04 -3.65
C ARG A 205 -37.88 -45.61 -4.21
N ASN A 206 -37.87 -45.00 -5.40
CA ASN A 206 -39.07 -44.52 -6.09
C ASN A 206 -39.95 -43.60 -5.23
N GLY A 207 -39.33 -42.68 -4.50
CA GLY A 207 -40.02 -41.70 -3.66
C GLY A 207 -40.61 -42.24 -2.36
N LYS A 208 -40.36 -43.51 -1.98
CA LYS A 208 -40.92 -44.15 -0.77
C LYS A 208 -40.87 -43.20 0.43
N LEU A 209 -42.01 -43.08 1.11
CA LEU A 209 -42.22 -42.15 2.20
C LEU A 209 -41.95 -42.80 3.55
N TYR A 210 -41.29 -42.06 4.42
CA TYR A 210 -40.95 -42.46 5.76
C TYR A 210 -41.40 -41.37 6.73
N TRP A 211 -41.74 -41.78 7.95
CA TRP A 211 -41.96 -40.86 9.05
C TRP A 211 -41.07 -41.24 10.23
N TRP A 212 -40.62 -40.24 10.98
CA TRP A 212 -39.78 -40.45 12.16
C TRP A 212 -40.66 -40.61 13.41
N ASN A 213 -40.55 -41.74 14.07
CA ASN A 213 -41.36 -42.02 15.26
C ASN A 213 -40.74 -41.55 16.58
N GLY A 214 -39.57 -40.90 16.54
CA GLY A 214 -38.79 -40.49 17.72
C GLY A 214 -37.54 -41.35 17.96
N GLY A 215 -37.38 -42.49 17.27
CA GLY A 215 -36.15 -43.30 17.37
C GLY A 215 -35.78 -44.07 16.10
N LYS A 216 -36.72 -44.27 15.16
CA LYS A 216 -36.45 -44.87 13.84
C LYS A 216 -37.39 -44.36 12.77
N TRP A 217 -36.91 -44.40 11.52
CA TRP A 217 -37.73 -44.17 10.35
C TRP A 217 -38.63 -45.37 10.08
N ARG A 218 -39.92 -45.11 9.93
CA ARG A 218 -40.93 -46.11 9.58
C ARG A 218 -41.51 -45.79 8.20
N ALA A 219 -41.58 -46.79 7.33
CA ALA A 219 -42.22 -46.63 6.03
C ALA A 219 -43.73 -46.36 6.22
N LEU A 220 -44.27 -45.41 5.46
CA LEU A 220 -45.71 -45.23 5.37
C LEU A 220 -46.29 -46.30 4.44
N SER A 221 -47.25 -47.09 4.95
CA SER A 221 -48.02 -48.05 4.15
C SER A 221 -48.99 -47.34 3.21
N ASP A 222 -49.16 -47.82 1.98
CA ASP A 222 -49.92 -47.15 0.92
C ASP A 222 -51.45 -47.24 1.07
N ALA A 223 -51.96 -48.20 1.83
CA ALA A 223 -53.37 -48.60 1.82
C ALA A 223 -54.38 -47.53 2.25
N ARG A 224 -53.97 -46.49 3.00
CA ARG A 224 -54.93 -45.53 3.59
C ARG A 224 -55.24 -44.31 2.71
N TRP A 225 -54.36 -43.88 1.79
CA TRP A 225 -54.52 -42.64 1.00
C TRP A 225 -53.60 -42.64 -0.24
N PRO A 226 -53.98 -43.32 -1.34
CA PRO A 226 -53.09 -43.56 -2.47
C PRO A 226 -52.72 -42.28 -3.24
N VAL A 227 -53.67 -41.36 -3.47
CA VAL A 227 -53.50 -40.17 -4.34
C VAL A 227 -52.51 -39.15 -3.75
N MET A 228 -52.71 -38.70 -2.50
CA MET A 228 -51.76 -37.74 -1.88
C MET A 228 -50.36 -38.35 -1.68
N LYS A 229 -50.25 -39.69 -1.57
CA LYS A 229 -48.95 -40.36 -1.44
C LYS A 229 -48.24 -40.50 -2.76
N SER A 230 -48.93 -40.76 -3.87
CA SER A 230 -48.30 -40.76 -5.19
C SER A 230 -47.76 -39.39 -5.55
N GLU A 231 -48.56 -38.33 -5.34
CA GLU A 231 -48.11 -36.94 -5.56
C GLU A 231 -46.88 -36.59 -4.69
N LEU A 232 -46.90 -36.92 -3.39
CA LEU A 232 -45.78 -36.65 -2.50
C LEU A 232 -44.52 -37.47 -2.86
N ARG A 233 -44.69 -38.69 -3.39
CA ARG A 233 -43.58 -39.51 -3.90
C ARG A 233 -42.95 -38.89 -5.12
N GLU A 234 -43.76 -38.47 -6.09
CA GLU A 234 -43.33 -37.83 -7.32
C GLU A 234 -42.60 -36.51 -7.04
N LEU A 235 -43.21 -35.64 -6.23
CA LEU A 235 -42.58 -34.39 -5.77
C LEU A 235 -41.28 -34.68 -5.02
N GLY A 236 -41.23 -35.70 -4.16
CA GLY A 236 -40.01 -36.07 -3.45
C GLY A 236 -38.87 -36.55 -4.37
N VAL A 237 -39.21 -37.29 -5.44
CA VAL A 237 -38.25 -37.69 -6.48
C VAL A 237 -37.77 -36.48 -7.28
N GLU A 238 -38.69 -35.58 -7.65
CA GLU A 238 -38.40 -34.35 -8.36
C GLU A 238 -37.48 -33.42 -7.56
N VAL A 239 -37.80 -33.16 -6.29
CA VAL A 239 -36.96 -32.34 -5.38
C VAL A 239 -35.56 -32.92 -5.27
N ALA A 240 -35.42 -34.24 -5.11
CA ALA A 240 -34.12 -34.88 -5.01
C ALA A 240 -33.32 -34.81 -6.34
N ARG A 241 -34.01 -34.91 -7.48
CA ARG A 241 -33.40 -34.76 -8.81
C ARG A 241 -32.93 -33.32 -9.04
N ASN A 242 -33.76 -32.33 -8.72
CA ASN A 242 -33.44 -30.91 -8.90
C ASN A 242 -32.34 -30.48 -7.93
N ARG A 243 -32.32 -31.00 -6.69
CA ARG A 243 -31.21 -30.79 -5.76
C ARG A 243 -29.88 -31.28 -6.31
N ARG A 244 -29.84 -32.44 -6.96
CA ARG A 244 -28.61 -32.95 -7.60
C ARG A 244 -28.14 -32.08 -8.76
N ARG A 245 -29.09 -31.59 -9.57
CA ARG A 245 -28.79 -30.62 -10.64
C ARG A 245 -28.22 -29.34 -10.06
N MET A 246 -28.86 -28.78 -9.03
CA MET A 246 -28.39 -27.61 -8.29
C MET A 246 -27.00 -27.83 -7.69
N ASP A 247 -26.74 -28.97 -7.03
CA ASP A 247 -25.43 -29.28 -6.45
C ASP A 247 -24.35 -29.45 -7.55
N ALA A 248 -24.70 -30.01 -8.70
CA ALA A 248 -23.80 -30.12 -9.85
C ALA A 248 -23.51 -28.74 -10.48
N ALA A 249 -24.54 -27.90 -10.64
CA ALA A 249 -24.41 -26.52 -11.10
C ALA A 249 -23.57 -25.69 -10.13
N ARG A 250 -23.80 -25.85 -8.81
CA ARG A 250 -22.99 -25.21 -7.75
C ARG A 250 -21.52 -25.58 -7.85
N ARG A 251 -21.19 -26.86 -8.09
CA ARG A 251 -19.80 -27.31 -8.30
C ARG A 251 -19.19 -26.75 -9.60
N ARG A 252 -19.99 -26.53 -10.64
CA ARG A 252 -19.52 -25.86 -11.88
C ARG A 252 -19.27 -24.38 -11.60
N TYR A 253 -20.22 -23.70 -10.97
CA TYR A 253 -20.10 -22.30 -10.54
C TYR A 253 -18.86 -22.10 -9.66
N GLN A 254 -18.64 -22.91 -8.62
CA GLN A 254 -17.45 -22.80 -7.77
C GLN A 254 -16.13 -23.03 -8.52
N ARG A 255 -16.12 -23.90 -9.55
CA ARG A 255 -14.94 -24.10 -10.40
C ARG A 255 -14.71 -22.90 -11.32
N ALA A 256 -15.76 -22.40 -11.96
CA ALA A 256 -15.68 -21.22 -12.82
C ALA A 256 -15.31 -19.97 -12.02
N GLU A 257 -15.84 -19.82 -10.80
CA GLU A 257 -15.46 -18.78 -9.84
C GLU A 257 -13.96 -18.87 -9.53
N ARG A 258 -13.44 -20.04 -9.15
CA ARG A 258 -11.99 -20.22 -8.93
C ARG A 258 -11.13 -19.96 -10.17
N ALA A 259 -11.63 -20.26 -11.36
CA ALA A 259 -10.92 -19.97 -12.60
C ALA A 259 -10.95 -18.47 -12.93
N GLN A 260 -12.07 -17.79 -12.66
CA GLN A 260 -12.22 -16.34 -12.81
C GLN A 260 -11.42 -15.56 -11.75
N ARG A 261 -11.20 -16.16 -10.59
CA ARG A 261 -10.41 -15.56 -9.51
C ARG A 261 -8.98 -15.18 -9.99
N GLU A 262 -8.40 -15.85 -10.98
CA GLU A 262 -7.12 -15.44 -11.60
C GLU A 262 -7.32 -14.55 -12.87
N THR A 263 -8.44 -13.83 -12.99
CA THR A 263 -8.78 -13.04 -14.19
C THR A 263 -9.15 -11.59 -13.88
N SER A 264 -9.44 -10.84 -14.95
CA SER A 264 -9.73 -9.41 -14.89
C SER A 264 -11.23 -9.13 -15.02
N ARG A 265 -11.85 -8.56 -13.98
CA ARG A 265 -13.26 -8.15 -13.93
C ARG A 265 -13.41 -6.89 -13.07
N ASP A 266 -14.44 -6.09 -13.34
CA ASP A 266 -14.77 -4.86 -12.58
C ASP A 266 -13.63 -3.84 -12.52
N GLY A 267 -12.81 -3.77 -13.57
CA GLY A 267 -11.67 -2.84 -13.62
C GLY A 267 -10.44 -3.32 -12.84
N VAL A 268 -10.45 -4.54 -12.29
CA VAL A 268 -9.35 -5.05 -11.44
C VAL A 268 -8.88 -6.42 -11.93
N ARG A 269 -7.59 -6.69 -11.73
CA ARG A 269 -6.99 -8.01 -11.91
C ARG A 269 -6.71 -8.61 -10.54
N ARG A 270 -7.19 -9.84 -10.30
CA ARG A 270 -7.05 -10.52 -9.03
C ARG A 270 -6.09 -11.70 -9.12
N PHE A 271 -5.29 -11.88 -8.08
CA PHE A 271 -4.43 -13.02 -7.86
C PHE A 271 -4.77 -13.61 -6.50
N TYR A 272 -5.14 -14.88 -6.44
CA TYR A 272 -5.56 -15.52 -5.19
C TYR A 272 -4.46 -16.40 -4.64
N ASN A 273 -4.19 -16.26 -3.34
CA ASN A 273 -3.18 -17.03 -2.63
C ASN A 273 -1.84 -17.11 -3.40
N ALA A 274 -1.46 -16.00 -4.04
CA ALA A 274 -0.30 -15.93 -4.90
C ALA A 274 0.87 -15.31 -4.14
N THR A 275 2.09 -15.77 -4.43
CA THR A 275 3.29 -15.08 -3.97
C THR A 275 3.51 -13.82 -4.83
N PRO A 276 4.15 -12.78 -4.29
CA PRO A 276 4.50 -11.58 -5.07
C PRO A 276 5.28 -11.91 -6.34
N GLY A 277 6.26 -12.81 -6.23
CA GLY A 277 7.03 -13.26 -7.38
C GLY A 277 6.19 -13.92 -8.47
N ARG A 278 5.15 -14.70 -8.11
CA ARG A 278 4.22 -15.29 -9.11
C ARG A 278 3.39 -14.19 -9.79
N ALA A 279 2.73 -13.34 -9.00
CA ALA A 279 1.84 -12.30 -9.53
C ALA A 279 2.61 -11.31 -10.43
N LEU A 280 3.73 -10.76 -9.95
CA LEU A 280 4.55 -9.82 -10.69
C LEU A 280 5.25 -10.49 -11.89
N SER A 281 5.68 -11.76 -11.77
CA SER A 281 6.22 -12.49 -12.92
C SER A 281 5.20 -12.66 -14.04
N GLU A 282 3.95 -12.92 -13.69
CA GLU A 282 2.88 -13.09 -14.69
C GLU A 282 2.58 -11.78 -15.40
N LEU A 283 2.40 -10.69 -14.65
CA LEU A 283 2.25 -9.34 -15.18
C LEU A 283 3.40 -8.95 -16.11
N TRP A 284 4.63 -9.23 -15.68
CA TRP A 284 5.85 -8.95 -16.44
C TRP A 284 5.89 -9.70 -17.78
N ILE A 285 5.66 -11.03 -17.75
CA ILE A 285 5.74 -11.86 -18.95
C ILE A 285 4.66 -11.48 -19.96
N GLU A 286 3.46 -11.17 -19.48
CA GLU A 286 2.36 -10.74 -20.36
C GLU A 286 2.67 -9.43 -21.05
N GLU A 287 3.22 -8.46 -20.32
CA GLU A 287 3.57 -7.19 -20.93
C GLU A 287 4.72 -7.32 -21.93
N VAL A 288 5.75 -8.11 -21.60
CA VAL A 288 6.84 -8.40 -22.55
C VAL A 288 6.30 -9.03 -23.83
N ARG A 289 5.31 -9.92 -23.73
CA ARG A 289 4.66 -10.51 -24.92
C ARG A 289 3.86 -9.48 -25.71
N ARG A 290 3.16 -8.58 -25.02
CA ARG A 290 2.37 -7.53 -25.68
C ARG A 290 3.27 -6.55 -26.43
N GLN A 291 4.35 -6.08 -25.80
CA GLN A 291 5.35 -5.22 -26.45
C GLN A 291 5.99 -5.91 -27.65
N ARG A 292 6.22 -7.24 -27.59
CA ARG A 292 6.69 -8.01 -28.74
C ARG A 292 5.72 -7.93 -29.92
N ASP A 293 4.43 -8.14 -29.67
CA ASP A 293 3.41 -8.14 -30.72
C ASP A 293 3.21 -6.73 -31.31
N GLU A 294 3.34 -5.69 -30.49
CA GLU A 294 3.18 -4.28 -30.90
C GLU A 294 4.38 -3.75 -31.69
N TYR A 295 5.62 -4.04 -31.25
CA TYR A 295 6.83 -3.49 -31.85
C TYR A 295 7.54 -4.42 -32.85
N GLN A 296 6.99 -5.61 -33.14
CA GLN A 296 7.56 -6.61 -34.07
C GLN A 296 9.05 -6.95 -33.82
N VAL A 297 9.52 -6.86 -32.57
CA VAL A 297 10.93 -7.04 -32.24
C VAL A 297 11.29 -8.52 -32.10
N THR A 298 12.33 -8.96 -32.81
CA THR A 298 12.95 -10.28 -32.66
C THR A 298 13.81 -10.31 -31.38
N MET A 299 13.23 -10.71 -30.26
CA MET A 299 13.98 -10.92 -29.01
C MET A 299 14.63 -12.31 -28.98
N HIS A 300 15.91 -12.38 -28.63
CA HIS A 300 16.54 -13.63 -28.20
C HIS A 300 15.85 -14.13 -26.92
N HIS A 301 15.68 -15.45 -26.79
CA HIS A 301 14.98 -16.11 -25.67
C HIS A 301 15.49 -15.73 -24.26
N ASP A 302 16.68 -15.12 -24.15
CA ASP A 302 17.31 -14.70 -22.90
C ASP A 302 16.96 -13.27 -22.44
N ALA A 303 16.26 -12.46 -23.24
CA ALA A 303 15.91 -11.08 -22.89
C ALA A 303 14.43 -10.92 -22.54
N MET A 304 14.00 -11.45 -21.39
CA MET A 304 12.71 -11.06 -20.77
C MET A 304 12.80 -9.67 -20.12
N ASN A 305 13.22 -8.69 -20.91
CA ASN A 305 13.40 -7.31 -20.46
C ASN A 305 12.15 -6.51 -20.81
N LEU A 306 11.66 -5.73 -19.85
CA LEU A 306 10.49 -4.87 -19.99
C LEU A 306 10.97 -3.42 -20.08
N LEU A 307 10.74 -2.75 -21.20
CA LEU A 307 11.27 -1.39 -21.44
C LEU A 307 12.79 -1.30 -21.18
N GLY A 308 13.55 -2.35 -21.53
CA GLY A 308 14.99 -2.47 -21.23
C GLY A 308 15.34 -2.74 -19.76
N VAL A 309 14.39 -2.78 -18.83
CA VAL A 309 14.60 -3.21 -17.44
C VAL A 309 14.61 -4.74 -17.39
N ARG A 310 15.60 -5.34 -16.72
CA ARG A 310 15.70 -6.77 -16.46
C ARG A 310 15.09 -7.10 -15.11
N ARG A 311 14.45 -8.26 -15.00
CA ARG A 311 14.10 -8.85 -13.69
C ARG A 311 15.16 -9.86 -13.23
N SER A 312 15.46 -9.89 -11.94
CA SER A 312 16.36 -10.89 -11.33
C SER A 312 15.65 -11.98 -10.52
N TRP A 313 14.33 -11.91 -10.37
CA TRP A 313 13.53 -12.91 -9.65
C TRP A 313 12.76 -13.83 -10.62
N THR A 314 12.18 -14.90 -10.06
CA THR A 314 11.28 -15.82 -10.77
C THR A 314 9.95 -15.99 -10.02
N ASN A 315 9.04 -16.77 -10.60
CA ASN A 315 7.78 -17.13 -9.96
C ASN A 315 7.95 -17.88 -8.60
N THR A 316 9.08 -18.54 -8.42
CA THR A 316 9.36 -19.45 -7.28
C THR A 316 10.45 -18.93 -6.36
N HIS A 317 11.40 -18.16 -6.90
CA HIS A 317 12.55 -17.64 -6.17
C HIS A 317 12.61 -16.11 -6.23
N ASP A 318 13.06 -15.50 -5.13
CA ASP A 318 13.42 -14.09 -5.05
C ASP A 318 14.78 -13.83 -5.74
N SER A 319 15.19 -12.56 -5.79
CA SER A 319 16.46 -12.14 -6.41
C SER A 319 17.72 -12.64 -5.68
N ASN A 320 17.58 -13.17 -4.46
CA ASN A 320 18.67 -13.82 -3.72
C ASN A 320 18.68 -15.35 -3.96
N GLY A 321 17.86 -15.86 -4.87
CA GLY A 321 17.76 -17.29 -5.14
C GLY A 321 17.04 -18.08 -4.05
N GLN A 322 16.26 -17.42 -3.19
CA GLN A 322 15.53 -18.06 -2.10
C GLN A 322 14.05 -18.23 -2.46
N TRP A 323 13.45 -19.33 -2.02
CA TRP A 323 12.03 -19.58 -2.24
C TRP A 323 11.15 -18.51 -1.58
N TRP A 324 10.09 -18.10 -2.28
CA TRP A 324 9.07 -17.23 -1.70
C TRP A 324 8.40 -17.90 -0.50
N PRO A 325 8.42 -17.28 0.69
CA PRO A 325 7.91 -17.90 1.91
C PRO A 325 6.38 -17.93 1.86
N LEU A 326 5.77 -18.98 2.42
CA LEU A 326 4.31 -19.14 2.42
C LEU A 326 3.58 -17.95 3.07
N SER A 327 4.21 -17.26 4.02
CA SER A 327 3.67 -16.05 4.66
C SER A 327 3.48 -14.86 3.72
N THR A 328 4.14 -14.84 2.57
CA THR A 328 3.97 -13.79 1.55
C THR A 328 2.79 -14.06 0.62
N ARG A 329 2.18 -15.24 0.69
CA ARG A 329 0.96 -15.51 -0.09
C ARG A 329 -0.20 -14.68 0.46
N SER A 330 -0.86 -13.97 -0.43
CA SER A 330 -2.06 -13.22 -0.12
C SER A 330 -2.93 -13.09 -1.36
N ASP A 331 -4.17 -12.68 -1.15
CA ASP A 331 -5.02 -12.21 -2.22
C ASP A 331 -4.56 -10.79 -2.59
N PHE A 332 -4.30 -10.57 -3.87
CA PHE A 332 -3.73 -9.35 -4.41
C PHE A 332 -4.61 -8.86 -5.56
N GLU A 333 -4.97 -7.58 -5.51
CA GLU A 333 -5.83 -6.96 -6.51
C GLU A 333 -5.12 -5.74 -7.09
N VAL A 334 -5.08 -5.64 -8.41
CA VAL A 334 -4.42 -4.54 -9.11
C VAL A 334 -5.37 -3.88 -10.10
N PRO A 335 -5.54 -2.55 -10.06
CA PRO A 335 -6.37 -1.86 -11.01
C PRO A 335 -5.85 -2.05 -12.44
N LEU A 336 -6.75 -2.33 -13.37
CA LEU A 336 -6.46 -2.32 -14.79
C LEU A 336 -6.12 -0.89 -15.22
N GLY A 337 -5.08 -0.73 -16.03
CA GLY A 337 -4.53 0.58 -16.39
C GLY A 337 -3.62 1.20 -15.32
N GLY A 338 -3.51 0.59 -14.13
CA GLY A 338 -2.50 0.98 -13.14
C GLY A 338 -1.08 0.67 -13.61
N GLY A 339 -0.09 1.37 -13.06
CA GLY A 339 1.33 1.12 -13.34
C GLY A 339 1.85 -0.14 -12.64
N LEU A 340 2.89 -0.76 -13.21
CA LEU A 340 3.55 -1.88 -12.55
C LEU A 340 4.29 -1.44 -11.28
N LEU A 341 4.82 -0.21 -11.24
CA LEU A 341 5.42 0.32 -10.01
C LEU A 341 4.37 0.43 -8.90
N ASP A 342 3.18 0.95 -9.20
CA ASP A 342 2.09 1.05 -8.21
C ASP A 342 1.76 -0.32 -7.59
N ALA A 343 1.77 -1.38 -8.41
CA ALA A 343 1.56 -2.75 -7.97
C ALA A 343 2.68 -3.25 -7.03
N ILE A 344 3.94 -2.88 -7.32
CA ILE A 344 5.10 -3.22 -6.47
C ILE A 344 5.01 -2.45 -5.15
N LEU A 345 4.70 -1.16 -5.20
CA LEU A 345 4.58 -0.29 -4.02
C LEU A 345 3.44 -0.75 -3.08
N ASP A 346 2.30 -1.16 -3.63
CA ASP A 346 1.19 -1.72 -2.82
C ASP A 346 1.61 -3.03 -2.12
N LEU A 347 2.37 -3.89 -2.79
CA LEU A 347 2.88 -5.12 -2.18
C LEU A 347 3.95 -4.86 -1.12
N GLU A 348 4.80 -3.85 -1.33
CA GLU A 348 5.77 -3.39 -0.32
C GLU A 348 5.06 -2.79 0.90
N GLU A 349 4.05 -1.94 0.70
CA GLU A 349 3.26 -1.32 1.77
C GLU A 349 2.55 -2.37 2.64
N ARG A 350 2.05 -3.44 2.01
CA ARG A 350 1.48 -4.61 2.70
C ARG A 350 2.53 -5.51 3.35
N GLY A 351 3.82 -5.18 3.25
CA GLY A 351 4.93 -5.93 3.81
C GLY A 351 5.10 -7.32 3.19
N LYS A 352 4.78 -7.48 1.89
CA LYS A 352 4.84 -8.75 1.16
C LYS A 352 6.12 -8.93 0.35
N LEU A 353 6.81 -7.84 0.01
CA LEU A 353 8.12 -7.85 -0.63
C LEU A 353 8.92 -6.63 -0.19
N ASP A 354 10.24 -6.67 -0.43
CA ASP A 354 11.08 -5.47 -0.53
C ASP A 354 11.64 -5.42 -1.97
N TRP A 355 11.90 -4.22 -2.51
CA TRP A 355 12.43 -4.08 -3.86
C TRP A 355 13.55 -3.03 -3.92
N GLN A 356 14.40 -3.15 -4.94
CA GLN A 356 15.43 -2.16 -5.27
C GLN A 356 15.80 -2.27 -6.75
N MET A 357 16.34 -1.20 -7.31
CA MET A 357 16.94 -1.14 -8.63
C MET A 357 18.47 -1.22 -8.53
N ARG A 358 19.08 -2.13 -9.30
CA ARG A 358 20.53 -2.21 -9.50
C ARG A 358 20.84 -1.97 -10.96
N GLY A 359 21.16 -0.72 -11.30
CA GLY A 359 21.22 -0.30 -12.70
C GLY A 359 19.85 -0.50 -13.36
N ARG A 360 19.81 -1.25 -14.47
CA ARG A 360 18.56 -1.66 -15.13
C ARG A 360 17.99 -2.99 -14.63
N THR A 361 18.47 -3.52 -13.51
CA THR A 361 17.93 -4.75 -12.93
C THR A 361 17.01 -4.43 -11.77
N LEU A 362 15.74 -4.82 -11.86
CA LEU A 362 14.81 -4.80 -10.74
C LEU A 362 15.03 -6.06 -9.89
N ASP A 363 15.40 -5.84 -8.63
CA ASP A 363 15.53 -6.88 -7.62
C ASP A 363 14.30 -6.88 -6.71
N LEU A 364 13.71 -8.06 -6.51
CA LEU A 364 12.64 -8.29 -5.54
C LEU A 364 13.13 -9.30 -4.50
N THR A 365 12.96 -8.97 -3.24
CA THR A 365 13.39 -9.81 -2.13
C THR A 365 12.24 -10.04 -1.15
N ARG A 366 12.44 -11.00 -0.24
CA ARG A 366 11.50 -11.24 0.86
C ARG A 366 11.38 -10.00 1.76
N PRO A 367 10.24 -9.80 2.45
CA PRO A 367 10.05 -8.66 3.33
C PRO A 367 11.16 -8.49 4.36
N ARG A 368 11.53 -7.24 4.62
CA ARG A 368 12.58 -6.82 5.57
C ARG A 368 13.96 -7.40 5.28
N LYS A 369 14.21 -7.89 4.06
CA LYS A 369 15.52 -8.44 3.70
C LYS A 369 16.52 -7.35 3.37
N LEU A 370 16.04 -6.19 2.89
CA LEU A 370 16.86 -5.01 2.69
C LEU A 370 17.11 -4.24 4.02
N GLU A 371 16.36 -4.56 5.09
CA GLU A 371 16.63 -4.03 6.43
C GLU A 371 17.86 -4.70 7.04
N VAL A 372 19.01 -4.04 6.97
CA VAL A 372 20.25 -4.51 7.60
C VAL A 372 20.52 -3.73 8.89
N ASP A 373 20.83 -4.43 9.98
CA ASP A 373 21.28 -3.79 11.21
C ASP A 373 22.76 -3.43 11.10
N GLN A 374 23.02 -2.15 10.86
CA GLN A 374 24.35 -1.54 10.83
C GLN A 374 24.63 -0.78 12.13
N SER A 375 23.75 -0.85 13.14
CA SER A 375 23.84 0.07 14.27
C SER A 375 25.15 -0.06 15.04
N THR A 376 25.73 -1.27 15.12
CA THR A 376 27.05 -1.51 15.73
C THR A 376 28.21 -0.88 14.97
N ARG A 377 28.14 -0.88 13.63
CA ARG A 377 29.19 -0.40 12.73
C ARG A 377 29.08 1.09 12.43
N VAL A 378 27.87 1.56 12.14
CA VAL A 378 27.59 2.95 11.76
C VAL A 378 27.03 3.68 12.97
N ASN A 379 27.85 4.59 13.50
CA ASN A 379 27.50 5.43 14.64
C ASN A 379 27.66 6.89 14.24
N LEU A 380 26.55 7.63 14.22
CA LEU A 380 26.55 9.07 13.94
C LEU A 380 26.57 9.83 15.28
N LEU A 381 27.53 10.74 15.40
CA LEU A 381 27.82 11.50 16.61
C LEU A 381 27.54 12.99 16.37
N LEU A 382 26.86 13.65 17.31
CA LEU A 382 26.64 15.09 17.28
C LEU A 382 27.97 15.85 17.34
N GLY A 383 28.16 16.83 16.47
CA GLY A 383 29.39 17.65 16.40
C GLY A 383 30.57 16.98 15.71
N ARG A 384 30.40 15.76 15.17
CA ARG A 384 31.41 15.11 14.31
C ARG A 384 30.88 14.99 12.88
N PRO A 385 30.24 13.89 12.42
CA PRO A 385 29.58 13.94 11.12
C PRO A 385 28.29 14.76 11.16
N ILE A 386 27.60 14.87 12.30
CA ILE A 386 26.32 15.59 12.41
C ILE A 386 26.59 17.07 12.73
N THR A 387 26.15 17.96 11.83
CA THR A 387 26.17 19.42 12.03
C THR A 387 24.91 19.92 12.71
N GLU A 388 23.75 19.38 12.34
CA GLU A 388 22.45 19.72 12.93
C GLU A 388 21.60 18.47 13.11
N ALA A 389 20.80 18.43 14.18
CA ALA A 389 19.90 17.31 14.48
C ALA A 389 18.55 17.81 15.01
N PRO A 390 17.73 18.51 14.21
CA PRO A 390 16.36 18.79 14.59
C PRO A 390 15.58 17.49 14.83
N ASP A 391 15.04 17.37 16.05
CA ASP A 391 14.18 16.28 16.48
C ASP A 391 12.72 16.75 16.52
N ARG A 392 11.83 16.03 15.86
CA ARG A 392 10.38 16.17 15.99
C ARG A 392 9.81 15.00 16.77
N GLY A 393 9.48 15.22 18.03
CA GLY A 393 8.75 14.26 18.86
C GLY A 393 7.25 14.42 18.69
N SER A 394 6.49 13.33 18.51
CA SER A 394 5.04 13.38 18.65
C SER A 394 4.49 12.21 19.45
N ARG A 395 3.49 12.52 20.29
CA ARG A 395 2.75 11.59 21.14
C ARG A 395 1.35 11.28 20.59
N MET A 396 0.98 11.78 19.42
CA MET A 396 -0.36 11.55 18.84
C MET A 396 -0.69 10.05 18.66
N GLU A 397 0.34 9.20 18.54
CA GLU A 397 0.16 7.75 18.42
C GLU A 397 0.16 7.01 19.76
N HIS A 398 0.35 7.72 20.86
CA HIS A 398 0.32 7.18 22.21
C HIS A 398 -1.11 7.27 22.76
N PHE A 399 -1.94 6.29 22.40
CA PHE A 399 -3.27 6.17 22.99
C PHE A 399 -3.24 5.28 24.24
N SER A 400 -4.07 5.58 25.22
CA SER A 400 -4.33 4.79 26.42
C SER A 400 -5.42 3.72 26.19
N VAL A 401 -6.25 3.90 25.16
CA VAL A 401 -7.33 2.99 24.74
C VAL A 401 -7.42 2.95 23.21
N ALA A 402 -7.64 1.77 22.62
CA ALA A 402 -7.89 1.64 21.19
C ALA A 402 -9.37 1.34 20.92
N CYS A 403 -9.94 2.02 19.93
CA CYS A 403 -11.25 1.72 19.35
C CYS A 403 -11.04 1.05 17.98
N VAL A 404 -11.41 -0.23 17.87
CA VAL A 404 -11.29 -0.98 16.62
C VAL A 404 -12.63 -0.99 15.90
N VAL A 405 -12.70 -0.46 14.69
CA VAL A 405 -13.87 -0.54 13.81
C VAL A 405 -13.66 -1.71 12.86
N GLY A 406 -14.47 -2.76 13.04
CA GLY A 406 -14.43 -3.95 12.20
C GLY A 406 -15.19 -3.77 10.88
N GLY A 407 -14.90 -4.63 9.89
CA GLY A 407 -15.64 -4.66 8.62
C GLY A 407 -17.11 -5.09 8.76
N ASP A 408 -17.50 -5.56 9.95
CA ASP A 408 -18.87 -5.83 10.34
C ASP A 408 -19.66 -4.58 10.79
N GLY A 409 -19.02 -3.41 10.77
CA GLY A 409 -19.61 -2.13 11.16
C GLY A 409 -19.64 -1.86 12.67
N TYR A 410 -19.14 -2.79 13.49
CA TYR A 410 -19.11 -2.62 14.95
C TYR A 410 -17.77 -2.03 15.42
N SER A 411 -17.86 -0.99 16.24
CA SER A 411 -16.72 -0.44 16.99
C SER A 411 -16.54 -1.16 18.32
N ARG A 412 -15.34 -1.66 18.59
CA ARG A 412 -14.97 -2.37 19.82
C ARG A 412 -13.91 -1.56 20.56
N MET A 413 -14.23 -1.11 21.77
CA MET A 413 -13.27 -0.40 22.61
C MET A 413 -12.49 -1.41 23.47
N ILE A 414 -11.18 -1.52 23.22
CA ILE A 414 -10.31 -2.43 23.94
C ILE A 414 -9.35 -1.59 24.80
N PRO A 415 -9.55 -1.53 26.12
CA PRO A 415 -8.60 -0.88 27.01
C PRO A 415 -7.31 -1.67 27.08
N TYR A 416 -6.19 -0.97 27.27
CA TYR A 416 -4.93 -1.62 27.58
C TYR A 416 -4.98 -2.16 29.01
N ASN A 417 -4.62 -3.44 29.20
CA ASN A 417 -4.62 -4.14 30.51
C ASN A 417 -3.68 -3.54 31.57
N VAL A 418 -2.97 -2.45 31.25
CA VAL A 418 -2.15 -1.71 32.21
C VAL A 418 -2.52 -0.24 32.01
N PRO A 419 -3.10 0.45 33.00
CA PRO A 419 -3.31 1.88 32.93
C PRO A 419 -1.93 2.51 32.88
N VAL A 420 -1.50 2.93 31.69
CA VAL A 420 -0.44 3.93 31.61
C VAL A 420 -1.17 5.22 31.93
N GLU A 421 -1.16 5.60 33.22
CA GLU A 421 -1.31 7.00 33.58
C GLU A 421 -0.18 7.72 32.87
N THR A 422 -0.45 8.18 31.65
CA THR A 422 0.40 9.20 31.07
C THR A 422 0.22 10.43 31.94
N ALA A 423 1.27 11.22 32.14
CA ALA A 423 1.17 12.48 32.91
C ALA A 423 0.12 13.46 32.33
N TRP A 424 -0.47 13.15 31.17
CA TRP A 424 -1.43 13.95 30.42
C TRP A 424 -2.82 13.27 30.29
N GLY A 425 -3.08 12.18 31.02
CA GLY A 425 -4.40 11.55 31.08
C GLY A 425 -4.65 10.43 30.06
N ARG A 426 -5.93 10.22 29.70
CA ARG A 426 -6.43 9.11 28.87
C ARG A 426 -6.58 9.54 27.41
N PHE A 427 -5.77 8.96 26.52
CA PHE A 427 -5.90 9.15 25.06
C PHE A 427 -6.66 7.97 24.42
N VAL A 428 -7.51 8.25 23.43
CA VAL A 428 -8.24 7.22 22.67
C VAL A 428 -7.80 7.27 21.21
N GLY A 429 -7.32 6.15 20.66
CA GLY A 429 -6.95 6.01 19.25
C GLY A 429 -7.92 5.12 18.50
N THR A 430 -8.09 5.33 17.20
CA THR A 430 -9.00 4.53 16.35
C THR A 430 -8.20 3.69 15.36
N ILE A 431 -8.57 2.41 15.21
CA ILE A 431 -8.02 1.44 14.25
C ILE A 431 -9.18 0.98 13.38
N ARG A 432 -9.09 1.15 12.06
CA ARG A 432 -10.05 0.57 11.11
C ARG A 432 -9.41 -0.65 10.47
N GLU A 433 -10.01 -1.83 10.65
CA GLU A 433 -9.51 -3.07 10.08
C GLU A 433 -10.69 -3.88 9.52
N PRO A 434 -10.88 -3.93 8.19
CA PRO A 434 -12.00 -4.61 7.54
C PRO A 434 -12.05 -6.11 7.87
N GLU A 435 -10.90 -6.73 8.11
CA GLU A 435 -10.81 -8.16 8.41
C GLU A 435 -11.10 -8.49 9.89
N SER A 436 -11.25 -7.47 10.75
CA SER A 436 -11.59 -7.65 12.16
C SER A 436 -13.09 -7.92 12.33
N VAL A 437 -13.44 -9.19 12.58
CA VAL A 437 -14.84 -9.63 12.70
C VAL A 437 -15.23 -10.04 14.13
N ASP A 438 -14.29 -10.12 15.07
CA ASP A 438 -14.55 -10.53 16.45
C ASP A 438 -13.70 -9.76 17.49
N VAL A 439 -14.07 -9.90 18.76
CA VAL A 439 -13.40 -9.22 19.89
C VAL A 439 -11.96 -9.71 20.06
N ALA A 440 -11.68 -10.99 19.76
CA ALA A 440 -10.35 -11.55 19.83
C ALA A 440 -9.41 -10.91 18.80
N SER A 441 -9.83 -10.82 17.53
CA SER A 441 -9.07 -10.16 16.47
C SER A 441 -8.89 -8.67 16.76
N ALA A 442 -9.94 -7.98 17.23
CA ALA A 442 -9.83 -6.58 17.64
C ALA A 442 -8.84 -6.38 18.80
N ARG A 443 -8.80 -7.31 19.75
CA ARG A 443 -7.86 -7.30 20.86
C ARG A 443 -6.42 -7.56 20.40
N ASP A 444 -6.21 -8.48 19.47
CA ASP A 444 -4.90 -8.76 18.89
C ASP A 444 -4.36 -7.58 18.09
N LEU A 445 -5.21 -6.92 17.29
CA LEU A 445 -4.88 -5.67 16.59
C LEU A 445 -4.52 -4.56 17.57
N THR A 446 -5.29 -4.42 18.65
CA THR A 446 -5.02 -3.45 19.72
C THR A 446 -3.65 -3.72 20.36
N TYR A 447 -3.32 -4.97 20.68
CA TYR A 447 -2.00 -5.30 21.24
C TYR A 447 -0.85 -5.21 20.22
N ALA A 448 -1.10 -5.45 18.93
CA ALA A 448 -0.12 -5.23 17.87
C ALA A 448 0.18 -3.72 17.71
N ALA A 449 -0.87 -2.89 17.66
CA ALA A 449 -0.76 -1.45 17.64
C ALA A 449 -0.07 -0.92 18.91
N ARG A 450 -0.34 -1.50 20.08
CA ARG A 450 0.38 -1.22 21.33
C ARG A 450 1.86 -1.55 21.23
N ARG A 451 2.20 -2.76 20.80
CA ARG A 451 3.62 -3.16 20.68
C ARG A 451 4.37 -2.25 19.72
N ALA A 452 3.70 -1.76 18.68
CA ALA A 452 4.26 -0.70 17.86
C ALA A 452 4.34 0.64 18.63
N GLY A 453 3.28 1.06 19.33
CA GLY A 453 3.09 2.38 19.96
C GLY A 453 3.85 2.64 21.27
N SER A 454 3.87 1.66 22.17
CA SER A 454 4.39 1.78 23.54
C SER A 454 5.91 1.72 23.65
N ALA A 455 6.64 1.47 22.56
CA ALA A 455 8.07 1.20 22.66
C ALA A 455 8.94 2.44 22.92
N ARG A 456 8.49 3.68 22.63
CA ARG A 456 9.18 4.94 22.95
C ARG A 456 8.29 6.13 22.56
N PHE A 457 8.51 7.27 23.20
CA PHE A 457 8.29 8.57 22.57
C PHE A 457 8.85 8.52 21.15
N ARG A 458 8.00 8.67 20.14
CA ARG A 458 8.47 8.55 18.77
C ARG A 458 9.04 9.89 18.34
N ARG A 459 10.34 9.89 18.11
CA ARG A 459 11.11 11.02 17.60
C ARG A 459 11.43 10.72 16.14
N GLU A 460 10.93 11.55 15.24
CA GLU A 460 11.47 11.71 13.89
C GLU A 460 12.68 12.63 14.02
N SER A 461 13.81 12.23 13.44
CA SER A 461 15.05 13.01 13.51
C SER A 461 15.52 13.29 12.10
N THR A 462 15.79 14.55 11.79
CA THR A 462 16.42 14.94 10.53
C THR A 462 17.84 15.34 10.87
N LEU A 463 18.82 14.58 10.37
CA LEU A 463 20.23 14.81 10.64
C LEU A 463 20.88 15.46 9.42
N SER A 464 21.43 16.65 9.60
CA SER A 464 22.33 17.28 8.62
C SER A 464 23.75 16.77 8.88
N LEU A 465 24.38 16.23 7.84
CA LEU A 465 25.71 15.66 7.88
C LEU A 465 26.64 16.42 6.94
N THR A 466 27.86 16.70 7.40
CA THR A 466 28.99 17.06 6.55
C THR A 466 29.90 15.85 6.47
N ILE A 467 30.17 15.34 5.27
CA ILE A 467 30.74 14.02 5.12
C ILE A 467 32.28 14.11 5.04
N GLY A 468 32.95 13.83 6.15
CA GLY A 468 34.42 13.77 6.22
C GLY A 468 35.01 12.44 5.75
N GLN A 469 36.32 12.40 5.45
CA GLN A 469 37.03 11.19 4.97
C GLN A 469 36.92 9.97 5.92
N ALA A 470 36.84 10.19 7.23
CA ALA A 470 36.82 9.14 8.25
C ALA A 470 35.41 8.77 8.74
N ASP A 471 34.39 9.45 8.23
CA ASP A 471 33.01 9.28 8.69
C ASP A 471 32.27 8.18 7.91
N PRO A 472 31.19 7.61 8.47
CA PRO A 472 30.32 6.71 7.72
C PRO A 472 29.72 7.42 6.50
N ILE A 473 29.93 6.87 5.31
CA ILE A 473 29.49 7.51 4.06
C ILE A 473 28.08 7.01 3.72
N PRO A 474 27.06 7.88 3.62
CA PRO A 474 25.72 7.49 3.23
C PRO A 474 25.71 6.83 1.84
N MET A 475 24.78 5.90 1.64
CA MET A 475 24.66 5.00 0.47
C MET A 475 25.80 3.99 0.25
N ILE A 476 26.98 4.17 0.87
CA ILE A 476 28.10 3.23 0.84
C ILE A 476 28.11 2.34 2.10
N ASP A 477 28.10 2.95 3.29
CA ASP A 477 28.12 2.24 4.58
C ASP A 477 26.71 1.95 5.11
N PHE A 478 25.75 2.83 4.85
CA PHE A 478 24.34 2.63 5.20
C PHE A 478 23.42 3.17 4.11
N GLN A 479 22.23 2.60 4.01
CA GLN A 479 21.25 2.92 2.97
C GLN A 479 19.87 3.11 3.63
N PRO A 480 18.90 3.73 2.94
CA PRO A 480 17.52 3.72 3.38
C PRO A 480 17.08 2.29 3.75
N GLY A 481 16.40 2.15 4.89
CA GLY A 481 15.97 0.89 5.49
C GLY A 481 16.92 0.27 6.49
N HIS A 482 18.21 0.61 6.44
CA HIS A 482 19.17 0.12 7.41
C HIS A 482 18.90 0.72 8.80
N TRP A 483 19.26 -0.03 9.83
CA TRP A 483 19.28 0.46 11.19
C TRP A 483 20.67 0.96 11.53
N ILE A 484 20.78 2.18 12.04
CA ILE A 484 22.05 2.82 12.41
C ILE A 484 22.03 3.21 13.89
N GLY A 485 23.21 3.42 14.47
CA GLY A 485 23.38 3.97 15.81
C GLY A 485 23.44 5.49 15.74
N VAL A 486 22.62 6.17 16.52
CA VAL A 486 22.63 7.62 16.66
C VAL A 486 22.70 7.98 18.12
N TRP A 487 23.63 8.86 18.47
CA TRP A 487 23.72 9.43 19.80
C TRP A 487 22.71 10.56 19.90
N ASP A 488 21.78 10.45 20.84
CA ASP A 488 20.81 11.51 21.10
C ASP A 488 21.42 12.65 21.93
N HIS A 489 20.64 13.71 22.15
CA HIS A 489 21.03 14.85 22.97
C HIS A 489 21.22 14.50 24.45
N GLU A 490 20.72 13.35 24.91
CA GLU A 490 20.91 12.84 26.27
C GLU A 490 22.24 12.07 26.39
N GLY A 491 22.99 11.92 25.29
CA GLY A 491 24.24 11.16 25.25
C GLY A 491 24.01 9.66 25.23
N GLU A 492 22.79 9.20 24.97
CA GLU A 492 22.43 7.80 24.87
C GLU A 492 22.44 7.33 23.43
N ARG A 493 22.96 6.12 23.23
CA ARG A 493 23.02 5.52 21.91
C ARG A 493 21.70 4.83 21.59
N THR A 494 20.98 5.37 20.61
CA THR A 494 19.73 4.81 20.14
C THR A 494 19.87 4.16 18.76
N ARG A 495 19.25 3.00 18.60
CA ARG A 495 19.10 2.35 17.29
C ARG A 495 17.92 3.01 16.56
N ARG A 496 18.18 3.52 15.35
CA ARG A 496 17.24 4.29 14.53
C ARG A 496 17.19 3.74 13.11
N GLN A 497 16.03 3.73 12.47
CA GLN A 497 15.91 3.29 11.07
C GLN A 497 16.04 4.47 10.12
N VAL A 498 16.86 4.31 9.09
CA VAL A 498 17.00 5.30 8.02
C VAL A 498 15.80 5.23 7.09
N ASP A 499 15.12 6.35 6.86
CA ASP A 499 14.00 6.43 5.92
C ASP A 499 14.38 7.07 4.60
N SER A 500 15.11 8.18 4.63
CA SER A 500 15.56 8.85 3.43
C SER A 500 16.95 9.46 3.61
N ILE A 501 17.65 9.59 2.50
CA ILE A 501 18.98 10.20 2.40
C ILE A 501 18.95 11.14 1.22
N VAL A 502 19.28 12.42 1.43
CA VAL A 502 19.45 13.40 0.37
C VAL A 502 20.90 13.85 0.37
N LEU A 503 21.65 13.53 -0.68
CA LEU A 503 23.02 13.98 -0.86
C LEU A 503 23.02 15.27 -1.67
N SER A 504 23.81 16.24 -1.24
CA SER A 504 23.99 17.52 -1.95
C SER A 504 25.48 17.78 -2.18
N TRP A 505 25.81 18.16 -3.40
CA TRP A 505 27.16 18.48 -3.84
C TRP A 505 27.20 19.82 -4.58
N ALA A 506 28.25 20.58 -4.34
CA ALA A 506 28.60 21.81 -5.03
C ALA A 506 30.14 21.92 -5.11
N PRO A 507 30.72 22.58 -6.13
CA PRO A 507 32.17 22.60 -6.35
C PRO A 507 32.94 23.24 -5.20
N ASP A 508 32.42 24.31 -4.60
CA ASP A 508 33.12 25.08 -3.55
C ASP A 508 32.75 24.66 -2.12
N ALA A 509 31.96 23.59 -1.96
CA ALA A 509 31.46 23.13 -0.66
C ALA A 509 31.76 21.64 -0.43
N PRO A 510 31.95 21.21 0.84
CA PRO A 510 32.00 19.80 1.15
C PRO A 510 30.68 19.11 0.81
N MET A 511 30.73 17.83 0.46
CA MET A 511 29.51 17.06 0.23
C MET A 511 28.72 16.96 1.54
N THR A 512 27.43 17.28 1.47
CA THR A 512 26.52 17.23 2.62
C THR A 512 25.46 16.17 2.40
N ALA A 513 24.93 15.63 3.49
CA ALA A 513 23.81 14.71 3.45
C ALA A 513 22.76 15.08 4.49
N VAL A 514 21.49 15.05 4.09
CA VAL A 514 20.37 15.10 5.01
C VAL A 514 19.82 13.69 5.15
N VAL A 515 19.83 13.16 6.37
CA VAL A 515 19.35 11.81 6.69
C VAL A 515 18.12 11.92 7.57
N THR A 516 16.99 11.43 7.09
CA THR A 516 15.75 11.41 7.86
C THR A 516 15.54 10.03 8.49
N LEU A 517 15.26 10.01 9.79
CA LEU A 517 15.16 8.80 10.61
C LEU A 517 13.76 8.63 11.19
N ASP A 518 13.32 7.38 11.27
CA ASP A 518 12.08 6.97 11.95
C ASP A 518 10.82 7.75 11.50
N THR A 519 10.75 8.20 10.24
CA THR A 519 9.60 8.94 9.71
C THR A 519 8.36 8.03 9.72
N ARG A 520 7.38 8.37 10.56
CA ARG A 520 6.06 7.74 10.50
C ARG A 520 4.94 8.76 10.33
N PHE A 521 5.15 10.02 10.69
CA PHE A 521 4.16 11.08 10.53
C PHE A 521 3.89 11.36 9.05
N ARG A 522 4.95 11.58 8.26
CA ARG A 522 4.85 11.72 6.79
C ARG A 522 4.27 10.48 6.12
N ARG A 523 4.62 9.28 6.59
CA ARG A 523 4.04 8.02 6.08
C ARG A 523 2.53 7.94 6.33
N ARG A 524 2.04 8.35 7.51
CA ARG A 524 0.60 8.41 7.81
C ARG A 524 -0.11 9.41 6.92
N GLU A 525 0.42 10.61 6.77
CA GLU A 525 -0.14 11.65 5.89
C GLU A 525 -0.23 11.17 4.44
N ILE A 526 0.83 10.56 3.91
CA ILE A 526 0.84 10.00 2.54
C ILE A 526 -0.14 8.83 2.41
N SER A 527 -0.15 7.88 3.37
CA SER A 527 -1.09 6.74 3.32
C SER A 527 -2.54 7.18 3.45
N PHE A 528 -2.80 8.21 4.27
CA PHE A 528 -4.12 8.83 4.43
C PHE A 528 -4.53 9.59 3.16
N ALA A 529 -3.65 10.39 2.57
CA ALA A 529 -3.89 11.08 1.30
C ALA A 529 -4.15 10.09 0.15
N LYS A 530 -3.36 9.01 0.05
CA LYS A 530 -3.58 7.91 -0.91
C LYS A 530 -4.92 7.21 -0.67
N THR A 531 -5.30 6.97 0.59
CA THR A 531 -6.59 6.36 0.94
C THR A 531 -7.76 7.30 0.64
N MET A 532 -7.64 8.60 0.95
CA MET A 532 -8.65 9.60 0.58
C MET A 532 -8.80 9.71 -0.93
N SER A 533 -7.70 9.77 -1.69
CA SER A 533 -7.71 9.78 -3.16
C SER A 533 -8.39 8.53 -3.75
N LYS A 534 -8.10 7.34 -3.21
CA LYS A 534 -8.78 6.10 -3.60
C LYS A 534 -10.27 6.08 -3.22
N THR A 535 -10.63 6.64 -2.07
CA THR A 535 -12.01 6.66 -1.57
C THR A 535 -12.88 7.69 -2.29
N LEU A 536 -12.29 8.82 -2.69
CA LEU A 536 -12.96 9.92 -3.38
C LEU A 536 -13.09 9.69 -4.90
N GLY A 537 -12.59 8.56 -5.41
CA GLY A 537 -12.74 8.17 -6.81
C GLY A 537 -11.96 9.09 -7.74
N GLY A 538 -10.67 8.79 -7.94
CA GLY A 538 -9.73 9.52 -8.79
C GLY A 538 -10.35 10.33 -9.94
N VAL A 539 -10.35 11.65 -9.77
CA VAL A 539 -10.48 12.62 -10.85
C VAL A 539 -9.32 13.61 -10.68
N ASP A 540 -8.43 13.59 -11.66
CA ASP A 540 -7.14 14.30 -11.69
C ASP A 540 -7.27 15.77 -12.13
N HIS A 541 -8.41 16.41 -11.84
CA HIS A 541 -8.70 17.78 -12.27
C HIS A 541 -9.37 18.58 -11.15
N MET A 542 -8.60 19.05 -10.17
CA MET A 542 -8.89 20.32 -9.48
C MET A 542 -7.57 20.94 -9.02
N GLN A 543 -7.01 21.80 -9.88
CA GLN A 543 -6.30 22.98 -9.42
C GLN A 543 -7.29 23.80 -8.58
N GLY A 544 -6.96 24.07 -7.32
CA GLY A 544 -7.75 24.94 -6.45
C GLY A 544 -8.00 24.35 -5.07
N HIS A 545 -7.25 24.85 -4.09
CA HIS A 545 -7.46 24.75 -2.64
C HIS A 545 -7.71 23.35 -2.05
N ILE A 546 -6.69 22.84 -1.37
CA ILE A 546 -6.88 21.94 -0.22
C ILE A 546 -7.70 22.74 0.80
N PRO A 547 -8.94 22.36 1.15
CA PRO A 547 -9.62 22.97 2.28
C PRO A 547 -8.87 22.53 3.53
N LEU A 548 -8.32 23.50 4.26
CA LEU A 548 -7.54 23.31 5.50
C LEU A 548 -8.38 22.76 6.67
N ASN A 549 -9.65 22.41 6.45
CA ASN A 549 -10.50 21.69 7.39
C ASN A 549 -11.63 20.99 6.61
N PRO A 550 -11.70 19.65 6.57
CA PRO A 550 -12.95 19.00 6.16
C PRO A 550 -14.01 19.37 7.22
N ALA A 551 -15.12 19.97 6.77
CA ALA A 551 -16.25 20.29 7.63
C ALA A 551 -16.61 19.05 8.46
N LEU A 552 -16.33 19.13 9.76
CA LEU A 552 -16.76 18.14 10.73
C LEU A 552 -18.29 18.09 10.66
N GLU A 553 -18.85 16.92 10.38
CA GLU A 553 -20.24 16.63 10.74
C GLU A 553 -20.45 17.09 12.21
N PRO A 554 -21.60 17.70 12.54
CA PRO A 554 -21.80 18.25 13.87
C PRO A 554 -21.51 17.17 14.91
N PRO A 555 -20.65 17.44 15.91
CA PRO A 555 -20.28 16.44 16.88
C PRO A 555 -21.54 15.94 17.58
N VAL A 556 -21.69 14.61 17.64
CA VAL A 556 -22.56 13.96 18.62
C VAL A 556 -22.24 14.62 19.96
N ARG A 557 -23.23 15.27 20.58
CA ARG A 557 -23.07 15.96 21.87
C ARG A 557 -22.56 14.97 22.90
N PHE A 558 -21.25 14.95 23.10
CA PHE A 558 -20.63 14.49 24.33
C PHE A 558 -20.55 15.69 25.25
N ASP A 559 -20.86 15.48 26.53
CA ASP A 559 -20.61 16.49 27.57
C ASP A 559 -19.15 16.93 27.47
N VAL A 560 -18.95 18.19 27.10
CA VAL A 560 -17.64 18.81 26.89
C VAL A 560 -16.91 18.83 28.25
N PRO A 561 -15.72 18.22 28.40
CA PRO A 561 -14.89 18.50 29.56
C PRO A 561 -14.50 19.98 29.51
N GLY A 562 -14.87 20.74 30.55
CA GLY A 562 -14.97 22.19 30.54
C GLY A 562 -13.67 23.00 30.37
N PHE A 563 -12.53 22.40 30.01
CA PHE A 563 -11.30 23.13 29.72
C PHE A 563 -10.45 22.35 28.71
N ALA A 564 -10.23 22.94 27.53
CA ALA A 564 -9.09 22.56 26.69
C ALA A 564 -7.82 23.16 27.34
N PRO A 565 -6.73 22.40 27.53
CA PRO A 565 -5.49 22.97 28.06
C PRO A 565 -4.91 23.98 27.05
N PRO A 566 -4.28 25.07 27.51
CA PRO A 566 -3.65 26.06 26.65
C PRO A 566 -2.55 25.44 25.79
N ILE A 567 -2.32 26.00 24.61
CA ILE A 567 -1.21 25.60 23.73
C ILE A 567 0.08 26.09 24.40
N VAL A 568 1.03 25.17 24.59
CA VAL A 568 2.35 25.48 25.14
C VAL A 568 3.38 25.31 24.03
N GLU A 569 3.94 26.43 23.58
CA GLU A 569 5.12 26.42 22.73
C GLU A 569 6.36 26.65 23.61
N ILE A 570 7.29 25.69 23.59
CA ILE A 570 8.57 25.81 24.31
C ILE A 570 9.67 25.91 23.27
N GLN A 571 10.33 27.07 23.21
CA GLN A 571 11.51 27.29 22.40
C GLN A 571 12.74 27.33 23.31
N SER A 572 13.79 26.60 22.96
CA SER A 572 15.09 26.66 23.63
C SER A 572 16.13 27.24 22.69
N THR A 573 16.81 28.31 23.12
CA THR A 573 17.94 28.88 22.39
C THR A 573 19.18 28.75 23.26
N VAL A 574 20.21 28.06 22.75
CA VAL A 574 21.52 28.00 23.40
C VAL A 574 22.33 29.19 22.93
N GLN A 575 22.72 30.06 23.86
CA GLN A 575 23.57 31.21 23.56
C GLN A 575 24.94 31.02 24.23
N PHE A 576 25.99 31.44 23.54
CA PHE A 576 27.35 31.40 24.05
C PHE A 576 27.81 32.83 24.33
N ASP A 577 28.10 33.13 25.60
CA ASP A 577 28.70 34.42 25.96
C ASP A 577 30.23 34.34 25.76
N PRO A 578 30.79 35.05 24.78
CA PRO A 578 32.22 35.01 24.50
C PRO A 578 33.10 35.68 25.57
N LEU A 579 32.52 36.47 26.49
CA LEU A 579 33.26 37.14 27.57
C LEU A 579 33.40 36.27 28.82
N GLU A 580 32.38 35.46 29.12
CA GLU A 580 32.37 34.58 30.31
C GLU A 580 32.72 33.13 30.00
N GLY A 581 32.77 32.74 28.72
CA GLY A 581 33.16 31.40 28.27
C GLY A 581 32.20 30.30 28.74
N ARG A 582 30.96 30.66 29.08
CA ARG A 582 29.93 29.75 29.58
C ARG A 582 28.73 29.76 28.64
N PRO A 583 28.28 28.60 28.13
CA PRO A 583 26.99 28.52 27.46
C PRO A 583 25.88 28.71 28.48
N TRP A 584 24.85 29.45 28.12
CA TRP A 584 23.60 29.49 28.87
C TRP A 584 22.42 29.24 27.94
N ILE A 585 21.35 28.69 28.49
CA ILE A 585 20.17 28.26 27.74
C ILE A 585 19.02 29.19 28.09
N ALA A 586 18.51 29.91 27.10
CA ALA A 586 17.24 30.62 27.21
C ALA A 586 16.11 29.63 26.89
N LEU A 587 15.22 29.41 27.84
CA LEU A 587 13.98 28.66 27.64
C LEU A 587 12.83 29.65 27.65
N SER A 588 12.18 29.82 26.51
CA SER A 588 10.97 30.63 26.36
C SER A 588 9.78 29.70 26.29
N ALA A 589 8.82 29.86 27.20
CA ALA A 589 7.54 29.16 27.16
C ALA A 589 6.42 30.17 26.90
N LEU A 590 5.74 30.05 25.77
CA LEU A 590 4.56 30.84 25.44
C LEU A 590 3.31 30.03 25.77
N TRP A 591 2.39 30.68 26.48
CA TRP A 591 1.08 30.15 26.82
C TRP A 591 0.05 30.93 26.01
N GLU A 592 -0.59 30.27 25.04
CA GLU A 592 -1.64 30.88 24.25
C GLU A 592 -2.99 30.27 24.65
N ASP A 593 -3.93 31.12 25.05
CA ASP A 593 -5.30 30.72 25.33
C ASP A 593 -5.97 30.37 24.00
N VAL A 594 -6.64 29.22 23.92
CA VAL A 594 -7.33 28.81 22.69
C VAL A 594 -8.50 29.78 22.52
N GLY A 595 -8.30 30.83 21.74
CA GLY A 595 -9.33 31.82 21.44
C GLY A 595 -10.61 31.11 21.04
N ILE A 596 -11.65 31.26 21.86
CA ILE A 596 -12.99 30.87 21.49
C ILE A 596 -13.31 31.71 20.24
N PRO A 597 -13.52 31.12 19.05
CA PRO A 597 -13.96 31.93 17.92
C PRO A 597 -15.24 32.64 18.34
N GLU A 598 -15.23 33.97 18.30
CA GLU A 598 -16.47 34.73 18.47
C GLU A 598 -17.50 34.16 17.50
N PRO A 599 -18.74 33.89 17.95
CA PRO A 599 -19.78 33.45 17.04
C PRO A 599 -19.97 34.54 15.99
N THR A 600 -19.67 34.24 14.73
CA THR A 600 -20.07 35.06 13.60
C THR A 600 -21.58 35.18 13.64
N ASP A 601 -22.07 36.39 13.86
CA ASP A 601 -23.48 36.73 13.85
C ASP A 601 -24.03 36.48 12.43
N PRO A 602 -24.92 35.50 12.21
CA PRO A 602 -25.33 35.09 10.87
C PRO A 602 -26.32 36.07 10.20
N THR A 603 -26.43 37.32 10.68
CA THR A 603 -27.40 38.30 10.18
C THR A 603 -26.79 39.52 9.48
N VAL A 604 -25.49 39.53 9.15
CA VAL A 604 -24.82 40.75 8.66
C VAL A 604 -24.53 40.77 7.14
N ASP A 605 -24.69 39.67 6.40
CA ASP A 605 -24.21 39.59 4.99
C ASP A 605 -25.28 39.65 3.88
N GLU A 606 -26.48 40.20 4.09
CA GLU A 606 -27.49 40.31 3.00
C GLU A 606 -27.87 41.74 2.56
N ASP A 607 -27.36 42.81 3.18
CA ASP A 607 -27.75 44.19 2.82
C ASP A 607 -26.66 45.09 2.19
N GLU A 608 -25.45 44.60 1.92
CA GLU A 608 -24.34 45.40 1.31
C GLU A 608 -23.93 44.98 -0.12
N LEU A 609 -24.79 44.25 -0.83
CA LEU A 609 -24.55 43.86 -2.23
C LEU A 609 -25.56 44.46 -3.21
N LEU A 610 -25.82 45.77 -3.11
CA LEU A 610 -26.36 46.53 -4.23
C LEU A 610 -25.77 47.94 -4.27
N ASP A 611 -25.29 48.27 -5.47
CA ASP A 611 -25.19 49.62 -6.06
C ASP A 611 -23.84 50.35 -5.97
N GLU A 612 -22.90 50.00 -6.86
CA GLU A 612 -22.09 51.00 -7.56
C GLU A 612 -21.85 50.54 -9.01
N THR A 613 -22.50 51.24 -9.95
CA THR A 613 -22.23 51.19 -11.38
C THR A 613 -20.99 52.04 -11.69
N PRO A 614 -20.07 51.63 -12.58
CA PRO A 614 -18.94 52.48 -12.97
C PRO A 614 -19.36 53.46 -14.06
N ASP A 615 -19.24 54.76 -13.76
CA ASP A 615 -19.39 55.86 -14.72
C ASP A 615 -18.28 55.83 -15.80
N ASP A 616 -18.73 56.02 -17.04
CA ASP A 616 -17.96 56.36 -18.25
C ASP A 616 -17.20 57.69 -18.07
N PRO A 617 -15.91 57.76 -18.45
CA PRO A 617 -15.24 59.03 -18.70
C PRO A 617 -14.89 59.17 -20.19
N ASP A 618 -15.75 59.87 -20.94
CA ASP A 618 -15.35 60.55 -22.18
C ASP A 618 -16.14 61.87 -22.33
N GLY A 619 -15.42 63.01 -22.31
CA GLY A 619 -15.96 64.28 -22.76
C GLY A 619 -15.29 65.55 -22.23
N ILE A 620 -14.42 66.12 -23.08
CA ILE A 620 -13.83 67.49 -23.11
C ILE A 620 -12.44 67.56 -22.43
N ASP A 621 -11.30 67.74 -23.12
CA ASP A 621 -11.00 68.31 -24.45
C ASP A 621 -10.37 67.34 -25.47
#